data_AF-A0A2D7WHW0-F1
#
_entry.id   AF-A0A2D7WHW0-F1
#
_cell.length_a   1.000
_cell.length_b   1.000
_cell.length_c   1.000
_cell.angle_alpha   90.00
_cell.angle_beta   90.00
_cell.angle_gamma   90.00
#
_symmetry.space_group_name_H-M   'P 1'
#
loop_
_entity.id
_entity.type
_entity.pdbx_description
1 polymer ?
#
loop_
_entity_poly.entity_id
_entity_poly.type
_entity_poly.pdbx_seq_one_letter_code
_entity_poly.pdbx_strand_id
1 'polypeptide(L)'
;MAELERLEALLDKTALVALSYFDVDGAALQQRMLSGKVVRVTPSDGITLRPPQGEEFTLPSSMSPWFIAPPGQYRDGADHAVDNPDYLVTWNVYRCQDKDKPEGEHQWWEWVANTQPPTVGS
;
A
#
# COMPACT_ATOMS: atom_id res chain seq x y z
N MET A 1 1.51 -23.00 -5.91
CA MET A 1 1.82 -22.69 -7.33
C MET A 1 0.99 -21.49 -7.80
N ALA A 2 -0.34 -21.56 -7.83
CA ALA A 2 -1.18 -20.47 -8.38
C ALA A 2 -1.06 -19.09 -7.70
N GLU A 3 -0.77 -19.01 -6.40
CA GLU A 3 -0.65 -17.72 -5.68
C GLU A 3 0.65 -16.98 -6.03
N LEU A 4 1.76 -17.72 -6.13
CA LEU A 4 3.05 -17.14 -6.50
C LEU A 4 3.02 -16.60 -7.94
N GLU A 5 2.42 -17.35 -8.87
CA GLU A 5 2.25 -16.92 -10.27
C GLU A 5 1.45 -15.62 -10.38
N ARG A 6 0.43 -15.41 -9.52
CA ARG A 6 -0.33 -14.15 -9.46
C ARG A 6 0.52 -12.99 -8.94
N LEU A 7 1.29 -13.22 -7.88
CA LEU A 7 2.18 -12.21 -7.34
C LEU A 7 3.28 -11.84 -8.34
N GLU A 8 3.85 -12.82 -9.05
CA GLU A 8 4.87 -12.59 -10.08
C GLU A 8 4.34 -11.74 -11.25
N ALA A 9 3.03 -11.82 -11.57
CA ALA A 9 2.42 -10.95 -12.57
C ALA A 9 2.36 -9.46 -12.15
N LEU A 10 2.64 -9.15 -10.89
CA LEU A 10 2.81 -7.76 -10.43
C LEU A 10 4.20 -7.21 -10.74
N LEU A 11 5.21 -8.04 -11.01
CA LEU A 11 6.56 -7.56 -11.31
C LEU A 11 6.53 -6.57 -12.48
N ASP A 12 7.33 -5.53 -12.33
CA ASP A 12 7.42 -4.39 -13.24
C ASP A 12 6.16 -3.52 -13.39
N LYS A 13 5.08 -3.80 -12.65
CA LYS A 13 3.86 -2.98 -12.68
C LYS A 13 4.01 -1.73 -11.84
N THR A 14 3.41 -0.64 -12.32
CA THR A 14 3.35 0.62 -11.58
C THR A 14 2.10 0.64 -10.72
N ALA A 15 2.25 0.96 -9.44
CA ALA A 15 1.13 1.09 -8.53
C ALA A 15 1.14 2.45 -7.83
N LEU A 16 -0.05 3.01 -7.64
CA LEU A 16 -0.32 4.10 -6.71
C LEU A 16 -0.95 3.52 -5.45
N VAL A 17 -0.28 3.68 -4.32
CA VAL A 17 -0.66 3.09 -3.04
C VAL A 17 -1.15 4.18 -2.09
N ALA A 18 -2.35 4.03 -1.55
CA ALA A 18 -2.87 4.84 -0.46
C ALA A 18 -2.93 4.01 0.83
N LEU A 19 -2.33 4.53 1.89
CA LEU A 19 -2.30 3.95 3.23
C LEU A 19 -3.08 4.86 4.17
N SER A 20 -4.12 4.33 4.80
CA SER A 20 -4.89 5.04 5.83
C SER A 20 -4.52 4.48 7.19
N TYR A 21 -3.95 5.31 8.06
CA TYR A 21 -3.53 4.93 9.40
C TYR A 21 -4.61 5.28 10.42
N PHE A 22 -4.87 4.34 11.34
CA PHE A 22 -5.87 4.47 12.39
C PHE A 22 -5.25 4.17 13.76
N ASP A 23 -5.74 4.86 14.79
CA ASP A 23 -5.39 4.58 16.18
C ASP A 23 -6.11 3.33 16.69
N VAL A 24 -5.81 2.92 17.93
CA VAL A 24 -6.46 1.76 18.58
C VAL A 24 -7.99 1.83 18.60
N ASP A 25 -8.55 3.03 18.68
CA ASP A 25 -9.99 3.27 18.71
C ASP A 25 -10.62 3.32 17.30
N GLY A 26 -9.83 3.10 16.25
CA GLY A 26 -10.24 3.27 14.85
C GLY A 26 -10.30 4.73 14.40
N ALA A 27 -9.84 5.67 15.22
CA ALA A 27 -9.75 7.08 14.86
C ALA A 27 -8.70 7.30 13.76
N ALA A 28 -9.05 8.02 12.69
CA ALA A 28 -8.11 8.33 11.61
C ALA A 28 -6.94 9.18 12.14
N LEU A 29 -5.71 8.73 11.88
CA LEU A 29 -4.48 9.43 12.27
C LEU A 29 -3.92 10.23 11.11
N GLN A 30 -3.67 9.56 10.00
CA GLN A 30 -3.08 10.16 8.80
C GLN A 30 -3.32 9.30 7.56
N GLN A 31 -3.14 9.90 6.39
CA GLN A 31 -3.09 9.19 5.13
C GLN A 31 -1.73 9.43 4.48
N ARG A 32 -1.12 8.37 3.96
CA ARG A 32 0.10 8.43 3.16
C ARG A 32 -0.19 7.88 1.78
N MET A 33 0.27 8.58 0.75
CA MET A 33 0.19 8.10 -0.63
C MET A 33 1.60 8.01 -1.21
N LEU A 34 1.91 6.88 -1.86
CA LEU A 34 3.18 6.66 -2.53
C LEU A 34 2.94 6.00 -3.89
N SER A 35 3.84 6.26 -4.83
CA SER A 35 3.87 5.58 -6.12
C SER A 35 5.15 4.77 -6.25
N GLY A 36 5.11 3.69 -7.02
CA GLY A 36 6.31 2.91 -7.28
C GLY A 36 6.10 1.76 -8.24
N LYS A 37 7.22 1.26 -8.74
CA LYS A 37 7.26 0.07 -9.58
C LYS A 37 7.52 -1.16 -8.72
N VAL A 38 6.79 -2.24 -8.92
CA VAL A 38 7.01 -3.49 -8.20
C VAL A 38 8.32 -4.12 -8.68
N VAL A 39 9.27 -4.31 -7.75
CA VAL A 39 10.62 -4.82 -8.05
C VAL A 39 10.89 -6.19 -7.44
N ARG A 40 10.09 -6.61 -6.46
CA ARG A 40 10.22 -7.92 -5.81
C ARG A 40 8.88 -8.36 -5.23
N VAL A 41 8.61 -9.66 -5.34
CA VAL A 41 7.47 -10.31 -4.72
C VAL A 41 7.91 -11.59 -4.05
N THR A 42 7.45 -11.79 -2.83
CA THR A 42 7.80 -12.94 -1.99
C THR A 42 6.60 -13.26 -1.12
N PRO A 43 6.06 -14.50 -1.13
CA PRO A 43 4.91 -14.85 -0.30
C PRO A 43 5.15 -14.61 1.20
N SER A 44 6.40 -14.80 1.68
CA SER A 44 6.79 -14.57 3.07
C SER A 44 7.04 -13.10 3.40
N ASP A 45 7.73 -12.37 2.50
CA ASP A 45 8.26 -11.05 2.85
C ASP A 45 7.44 -9.90 2.26
N GLY A 46 6.47 -10.17 1.38
CA GLY A 46 5.57 -9.17 0.81
C GLY A 46 5.83 -8.79 -0.65
N ILE A 47 5.20 -7.69 -1.06
CA ILE A 47 5.32 -7.06 -2.38
C ILE A 47 6.09 -5.75 -2.21
N THR A 48 7.28 -5.65 -2.78
CA THR A 48 8.15 -4.48 -2.65
C THR A 48 8.04 -3.57 -3.87
N LEU A 49 7.75 -2.30 -3.60
CA LEU A 49 7.73 -1.22 -4.57
C LEU A 49 9.00 -0.40 -4.43
N ARG A 50 9.56 0.02 -5.57
CA ARG A 50 10.59 1.04 -5.65
C ARG A 50 9.95 2.35 -6.13
N PRO A 51 9.85 3.36 -5.27
CA PRO A 51 9.43 4.69 -5.69
C PRO A 51 10.41 5.32 -6.69
N PRO A 52 9.98 6.31 -7.49
CA PRO A 52 10.89 7.08 -8.33
C PRO A 52 11.99 7.78 -7.52
N GLN A 53 11.65 8.19 -6.30
CA GLN A 53 12.53 8.87 -5.35
C GLN A 53 12.23 8.35 -3.94
N GLY A 54 13.29 8.03 -3.18
CA GLY A 54 13.18 7.51 -1.81
C GLY A 54 13.53 6.03 -1.70
N GLU A 55 13.17 5.44 -0.56
CA GLU A 55 13.50 4.07 -0.21
C GLU A 55 12.42 3.09 -0.67
N GLU A 56 12.83 1.83 -0.86
CA GLU A 56 11.89 0.76 -1.18
C GLU A 56 10.85 0.58 -0.07
N PHE A 57 9.63 0.28 -0.47
CA PHE A 57 8.51 0.10 0.44
C PHE A 57 7.88 -1.27 0.23
N THR A 58 7.65 -2.02 1.30
CA THR A 58 7.12 -3.38 1.21
C THR A 58 5.71 -3.44 1.80
N LEU A 59 4.77 -3.90 0.98
CA LEU A 59 3.39 -4.20 1.35
C LEU A 59 3.24 -5.67 1.73
N PRO A 60 2.22 -6.04 2.50
CA PRO A 60 1.87 -7.46 2.69
C PRO A 60 1.65 -8.18 1.35
N SER A 61 1.91 -9.48 1.33
CA SER A 61 1.80 -10.37 0.15
C SER A 61 0.34 -10.71 -0.19
N SER A 62 -0.53 -9.70 -0.29
CA SER A 62 -1.94 -9.85 -0.65
C SER A 62 -2.28 -9.00 -1.86
N MET A 63 -2.94 -9.63 -2.85
CA MET A 63 -3.50 -8.97 -4.02
C MET A 63 -4.93 -8.47 -3.81
N SER A 64 -5.59 -8.80 -2.69
CA SER A 64 -6.97 -8.39 -2.42
C SER A 64 -7.23 -6.87 -2.52
N PRO A 65 -6.30 -5.98 -2.14
CA PRO A 65 -6.50 -4.54 -2.29
C PRO A 65 -5.96 -3.95 -3.61
N TRP A 66 -5.62 -4.78 -4.62
CA TRP A 66 -5.07 -4.31 -5.89
C TRP A 66 -6.18 -4.19 -6.93
N PHE A 67 -6.44 -2.96 -7.38
CA PHE A 67 -7.45 -2.66 -8.39
C PHE A 67 -6.77 -2.16 -9.66
N ILE A 68 -7.25 -2.60 -10.83
CA ILE A 68 -6.78 -2.04 -12.11
C ILE A 68 -7.08 -0.54 -12.12
N ALA A 69 -6.05 0.28 -12.35
CA ALA A 69 -6.24 1.71 -12.39
C ALA A 69 -6.91 2.12 -13.72
N PRO A 70 -7.94 2.98 -13.68
CA PRO A 70 -8.41 3.65 -14.88
C PRO A 70 -7.26 4.46 -15.53
N PRO A 71 -7.17 4.52 -16.87
CA PRO A 71 -6.25 5.44 -17.53
C PRO A 71 -6.50 6.87 -17.06
N GLY A 72 -5.43 7.60 -16.80
CA GLY A 72 -5.50 8.94 -16.24
C GLY A 72 -4.17 9.41 -15.68
N GLN A 73 -4.16 10.67 -15.25
CA GLN A 73 -3.04 11.26 -14.54
C GLN A 73 -3.36 11.31 -13.05
N TYR A 74 -2.47 10.73 -12.27
CA TYR A 74 -2.57 10.66 -10.83
C TYR A 74 -1.44 11.43 -10.17
N ARG A 75 -1.53 11.61 -8.86
CA ARG A 75 -0.46 12.20 -8.05
C ARG A 75 -0.22 11.37 -6.82
N ASP A 76 1.02 11.30 -6.36
CA ASP A 76 1.35 10.71 -5.06
C ASP A 76 1.40 11.76 -3.94
N GLY A 77 1.76 11.33 -2.72
CA GLY A 77 1.82 12.22 -1.56
C GLY A 77 2.93 13.28 -1.63
N ALA A 78 3.86 13.17 -2.57
CA ALA A 78 4.91 14.15 -2.83
C ALA A 78 4.60 15.04 -4.06
N ASP A 79 3.36 15.02 -4.54
CA ASP A 79 2.87 15.76 -5.72
C ASP A 79 3.55 15.35 -7.04
N HIS A 80 4.18 14.17 -7.08
CA HIS A 80 4.73 13.62 -8.32
C HIS A 80 3.60 13.10 -9.23
N ALA A 81 3.66 13.45 -10.50
CA ALA A 81 2.74 12.94 -11.51
C ALA A 81 3.00 11.45 -11.76
N VAL A 82 1.92 10.67 -11.77
CA VAL A 82 1.92 9.24 -12.09
C VAL A 82 0.96 9.05 -13.25
N ASP A 83 1.50 8.92 -14.46
CA ASP A 83 0.70 8.73 -15.67
C ASP A 83 0.37 7.25 -15.88
N ASN A 84 -0.92 6.94 -15.98
CA ASN A 84 -1.45 5.59 -16.24
C ASN A 84 -0.78 4.49 -15.41
N PRO A 85 -0.87 4.51 -14.06
CA PRO A 85 -0.44 3.39 -13.26
C PRO A 85 -1.19 2.11 -13.69
N ASP A 86 -0.60 0.93 -13.48
CA ASP A 86 -1.31 -0.32 -13.73
C ASP A 86 -2.35 -0.57 -12.63
N TYR A 87 -2.04 -0.20 -11.38
CA TYR A 87 -2.86 -0.49 -10.22
C TYR A 87 -3.05 0.69 -9.25
N LEU A 88 -4.22 0.74 -8.64
CA LEU A 88 -4.50 1.48 -7.41
C LEU A 88 -4.57 0.49 -6.25
N VAL A 89 -3.88 0.79 -5.15
CA VAL A 89 -3.78 -0.12 -3.99
C VAL A 89 -4.15 0.62 -2.72
N THR A 90 -5.00 0.04 -1.89
CA THR A 90 -5.49 0.67 -0.66
C THR A 90 -5.30 -0.23 0.56
N TRP A 91 -4.64 0.29 1.60
CA TRP A 91 -4.46 -0.44 2.87
C TRP A 91 -4.93 0.41 4.05
N ASN A 92 -5.59 -0.23 5.00
CA ASN A 92 -5.87 0.33 6.31
C ASN A 92 -4.85 -0.24 7.30
N VAL A 93 -4.21 0.62 8.07
CA VAL A 93 -3.14 0.25 9.01
C VAL A 93 -3.55 0.68 10.42
N TYR A 94 -3.91 -0.28 11.27
CA TYR A 94 -4.43 -0.03 12.62
C TYR A 94 -3.32 -0.20 13.66
N ARG A 95 -3.25 0.73 14.63
CA ARG A 95 -2.38 0.57 15.80
C ARG A 95 -2.99 -0.47 16.74
N CYS A 96 -2.16 -1.39 17.26
CA CYS A 96 -2.62 -2.49 18.12
C CYS A 96 -2.23 -2.37 19.60
N GLN A 97 -1.45 -1.36 20.02
CA GLN A 97 -1.06 -1.16 21.42
C GLN A 97 -1.83 -0.04 22.11
N ASP A 98 -2.28 -0.33 23.33
CA ASP A 98 -2.89 0.60 24.28
C ASP A 98 -2.01 1.84 24.52
N LYS A 99 -2.66 3.00 24.71
CA LYS A 99 -2.01 4.32 24.88
C LYS A 99 -1.07 4.40 26.10
N ASP A 100 -1.15 3.43 27.01
CA ASP A 100 -0.53 3.46 28.34
C ASP A 100 0.69 2.53 28.53
N LYS A 101 1.25 1.93 27.47
CA LYS A 101 2.49 1.13 27.60
C LYS A 101 3.76 1.99 27.42
N PRO A 102 4.81 1.77 28.24
CA PRO A 102 6.05 2.53 28.14
C PRO A 102 6.70 2.35 26.76
N GLU A 103 7.15 3.47 26.20
CA GLU A 103 7.81 3.58 24.90
C GLU A 103 9.13 2.77 24.92
N GLY A 104 9.13 1.61 24.26
CA GLY A 104 10.31 0.73 24.28
C GLY A 104 10.20 -0.56 23.47
N GLU A 105 9.00 -1.08 23.21
CA GLU A 105 8.84 -2.33 22.46
C GLU A 105 7.85 -2.15 21.31
N HIS A 106 8.42 -2.05 20.10
CA HIS A 106 7.80 -2.20 18.78
C HIS A 106 6.35 -1.72 18.65
N GLN A 107 6.09 -0.65 17.90
CA GLN A 107 4.72 -0.30 17.52
C GLN A 107 4.13 -1.43 16.66
N TRP A 108 3.13 -2.14 17.19
CA TRP A 108 2.42 -3.20 16.48
C TRP A 108 1.36 -2.55 15.60
N TRP A 109 1.50 -2.72 14.29
CA TRP A 109 0.55 -2.26 13.29
C TRP A 109 -0.08 -3.47 12.61
N GLU A 110 -1.41 -3.49 12.54
CA GLU A 110 -2.17 -4.48 11.78
C GLU A 110 -2.52 -3.93 10.40
N TRP A 111 -2.16 -4.68 9.36
CA TRP A 111 -2.47 -4.36 7.98
C TRP A 111 -3.77 -5.05 7.56
N VAL A 112 -4.77 -4.25 7.22
CA VAL A 112 -6.07 -4.73 6.73
C VAL A 112 -6.22 -4.30 5.28
N ALA A 113 -6.37 -5.27 4.39
CA ALA A 113 -6.59 -5.02 2.97
C ALA A 113 -7.91 -4.26 2.78
N ASN A 114 -7.86 -3.08 2.15
CA ASN A 114 -9.08 -2.37 1.80
C ASN A 114 -9.57 -2.91 0.45
N THR A 115 -10.62 -3.73 0.50
CA THR A 115 -11.21 -4.37 -0.69
C THR A 115 -12.28 -3.51 -1.36
N GLN A 116 -12.47 -2.27 -0.90
CA GLN A 116 -13.36 -1.32 -1.57
C GLN A 116 -12.60 -0.60 -2.69
N PRO A 117 -13.11 -0.61 -3.93
CA PRO A 117 -12.48 0.12 -5.03
C PRO A 117 -12.34 1.62 -4.70
N PRO A 118 -11.17 2.22 -4.92
CA PRO A 118 -11.00 3.66 -4.72
C PRO A 118 -11.88 4.44 -5.69
N THR A 119 -12.49 5.52 -5.20
CA THR A 119 -13.22 6.47 -6.06
C THR A 119 -12.22 7.48 -6.62
N VAL A 120 -12.02 7.45 -7.94
CA VAL A 120 -11.25 8.47 -8.65
C VAL A 120 -12.23 9.54 -9.12
N GLY A 121 -11.87 10.81 -8.93
CA GLY A 121 -12.70 11.94 -9.37
C GLY A 121 -12.88 11.89 -10.89
N SER A 122 -14.13 11.86 -11.33
CA SER A 122 -14.54 11.95 -12.74
C SER A 122 -14.26 13.32 -13.35
#